data_AF-A0A9P5TFB6-F1
#
_entry.id   AF-A0A9P5TFB6-F1
#
_cell.length_a   1.000
_cell.length_b   1.000
_cell.length_c   1.000
_cell.angle_alpha   90.00
_cell.angle_beta   90.00
_cell.angle_gamma   90.00
#
_symmetry.space_group_name_H-M   'P 1'
#
loop_
_entity.id
_entity.type
_entity.pdbx_description
1 polymer ?
#
loop_
_entity_poly.entity_id
_entity_poly.type
_entity_poly.pdbx_seq_one_letter_code
_entity_poly.pdbx_strand_id
1 'polypeptide(L)'
;MLFTPPRYSQLSAPSYDAYLCLLTILLSNVPEVILEGSNDKECEDFWTDFCTKKHDVDLPTNLDSKTQARLTHILSSDHVCKLLKAADCPSKLISLATYLPRLCLSWPSQVCNVLDAVAISDATGFARLLYVEKVSDMPLGRTFIKNPVKLIGSLTFEHWARLLFFTDLFILLNQQMNDREFYGTTSESQPESKLRNPLDINQLQTFLKQLCTIIYDLDRVPEIGAHAPVTKGKIDWTRLTARLKGSLVVLLRCLHQPPEVSESGKETIQDDSDTDDAQSGMMSKEEVAVLLERAKSPREKLLGSDPTCFHEILAQLDLEDNITKFRTMLFLLHK
;
A
#
# COMPACT_ATOMS: atom_id res chain seq x y z
N MET A 1 31.16 16.37 -4.60
CA MET A 1 29.96 17.10 -4.12
C MET A 1 28.66 16.38 -4.53
N LEU A 2 28.66 15.05 -4.67
CA LEU A 2 27.61 14.33 -5.42
C LEU A 2 26.24 14.23 -4.71
N PHE A 3 26.16 14.55 -3.42
CA PHE A 3 24.95 14.34 -2.59
C PHE A 3 24.45 15.61 -1.89
N THR A 4 24.75 16.78 -2.43
CA THR A 4 24.13 18.01 -1.92
C THR A 4 22.74 18.14 -2.54
N PRO A 5 21.66 18.17 -1.74
CA PRO A 5 20.31 18.31 -2.27
C PRO A 5 20.17 19.62 -3.06
N PRO A 6 19.70 19.58 -4.33
CA PRO A 6 19.48 20.80 -5.10
C PRO A 6 18.32 21.62 -4.53
N ARG A 7 18.18 22.85 -5.00
CA ARG A 7 17.00 23.68 -4.71
C ARG A 7 15.81 23.16 -5.52
N TYR A 8 15.08 22.18 -4.99
CA TYR A 8 14.03 21.45 -5.71
C TYR A 8 12.98 22.34 -6.36
N SER A 9 12.59 23.43 -5.69
CA SER A 9 11.62 24.41 -6.22
C SER A 9 12.10 25.14 -7.48
N GLN A 10 13.41 25.16 -7.75
CA GLN A 10 13.99 25.80 -8.93
C GLN A 10 14.22 24.81 -10.08
N LEU A 11 13.98 23.51 -9.86
CA LEU A 11 14.18 22.50 -10.90
C LEU A 11 13.00 22.50 -11.87
N SER A 12 13.33 22.54 -13.16
CA SER A 12 12.38 22.19 -14.23
C SER A 12 11.93 20.73 -14.07
N ALA A 13 10.76 20.36 -14.61
CA ALA A 13 10.29 18.98 -14.54
C ALA A 13 11.30 17.95 -15.13
N PRO A 14 11.94 18.18 -16.29
CA PRO A 14 12.98 17.27 -16.79
C PRO A 14 14.21 17.18 -15.89
N SER A 15 14.66 18.29 -15.30
CA SER A 15 15.80 18.28 -14.37
C SER A 15 15.48 17.54 -13.07
N TYR A 16 14.23 17.68 -12.59
CA TYR A 16 13.73 16.98 -11.42
C TYR A 16 13.66 15.47 -11.67
N ASP A 17 13.11 15.06 -12.83
CA ASP A 17 13.08 13.65 -13.25
C ASP A 17 14.49 13.06 -13.37
N ALA A 18 15.40 13.74 -14.07
CA ALA A 18 16.78 13.31 -14.22
C ALA A 18 17.48 13.16 -12.85
N TYR A 19 17.24 14.08 -11.91
CA TYR A 19 17.77 13.99 -10.56
C TYR A 19 17.26 12.75 -9.81
N LEU A 20 15.95 12.49 -9.83
CA LEU A 20 15.36 11.32 -9.19
C LEU A 20 15.80 10.01 -9.86
N CYS A 21 15.97 10.00 -11.17
CA CYS A 21 16.51 8.87 -11.91
C CYS A 21 17.96 8.57 -11.51
N LEU A 22 18.82 9.60 -11.43
CA LEU A 22 20.20 9.44 -10.97
C LEU A 22 20.27 8.95 -9.53
N LEU A 23 19.44 9.48 -8.63
CA LEU A 23 19.32 8.96 -7.27
C LEU A 23 18.89 7.50 -7.29
N THR A 24 17.84 7.15 -8.03
CA THR A 24 17.37 5.77 -8.14
C THR A 24 18.47 4.82 -8.58
N ILE A 25 19.22 5.17 -9.63
CA ILE A 25 20.32 4.37 -10.15
C ILE A 25 21.38 4.22 -9.05
N LEU A 26 21.74 5.31 -8.40
CA LEU A 26 22.74 5.28 -7.33
C LEU A 26 22.30 4.35 -6.20
N LEU A 27 21.09 4.53 -5.67
CA LEU A 27 20.54 3.73 -4.57
C LEU A 27 20.44 2.24 -4.94
N SER A 28 20.10 1.94 -6.20
CA SER A 28 20.05 0.55 -6.69
C SER A 28 21.42 -0.14 -6.78
N ASN A 29 22.51 0.63 -6.76
CA ASN A 29 23.88 0.11 -6.86
C ASN A 29 24.63 0.13 -5.52
N VAL A 30 24.06 0.71 -4.46
CA VAL A 30 24.70 0.72 -3.13
C VAL A 30 24.18 -0.45 -2.30
N PRO A 31 25.05 -1.35 -1.80
CA PRO A 31 24.66 -2.45 -0.92
C PRO A 31 23.99 -1.95 0.35
N GLU A 32 22.87 -2.58 0.71
CA GLU A 32 22.10 -2.31 1.94
C GLU A 32 22.97 -2.30 3.21
N VAL A 33 23.92 -3.24 3.30
CA VAL A 33 24.87 -3.38 4.42
C VAL A 33 25.66 -2.10 4.70
N ILE A 34 26.00 -1.36 3.65
CA ILE A 34 26.78 -0.11 3.77
C ILE A 34 25.91 1.01 4.36
N LEU A 35 24.60 0.91 4.19
CA LEU A 35 23.68 2.01 4.35
C LEU A 35 22.97 2.01 5.69
N GLU A 36 22.61 0.83 6.18
CA GLU A 36 21.91 0.66 7.46
C GLU A 36 22.87 0.57 8.66
N GLY A 37 24.16 0.33 8.38
CA GLY A 37 25.15 -0.03 9.40
C GLY A 37 24.82 -1.41 10.00
N SER A 38 25.76 -2.02 10.71
CA SER A 38 25.55 -3.33 11.36
C SER A 38 24.65 -3.25 12.60
N ASN A 39 23.63 -2.39 12.58
CA ASN A 39 22.69 -2.29 13.67
C ASN A 39 21.77 -3.51 13.60
N ASP A 40 22.13 -4.56 14.35
CA ASP A 40 21.41 -5.83 14.52
C ASP A 40 20.01 -5.67 15.16
N LYS A 41 19.38 -4.49 15.07
CA LYS A 41 17.96 -4.38 15.37
C LYS A 41 17.24 -5.07 14.22
N GLU A 42 16.92 -6.33 14.43
CA GLU A 42 16.00 -7.14 13.63
C GLU A 42 14.68 -6.36 13.49
N CYS A 43 14.64 -5.47 12.50
CA CYS A 43 13.41 -4.94 11.99
C CYS A 43 12.83 -6.12 11.21
N GLU A 44 11.83 -6.81 11.76
CA GLU A 44 11.04 -7.83 11.04
C GLU A 44 10.22 -7.20 9.90
N ASP A 45 10.80 -6.24 9.18
CA ASP A 45 10.13 -5.54 8.10
C ASP A 45 10.16 -6.40 6.86
N PHE A 46 8.97 -6.61 6.32
CA PHE A 46 8.73 -7.40 5.12
C PHE A 46 9.55 -6.93 3.91
N TRP A 47 9.89 -5.64 3.88
CA TRP A 47 10.66 -5.02 2.81
C TRP A 47 12.07 -5.63 2.65
N THR A 48 12.66 -6.20 3.70
CA THR A 48 13.99 -6.84 3.66
C THR A 48 14.04 -8.05 2.73
N ASP A 49 12.93 -8.78 2.57
CA ASP A 49 12.91 -10.01 1.77
C ASP A 49 12.96 -9.73 0.26
N PHE A 50 12.60 -8.51 -0.14
CA PHE A 50 12.75 -8.05 -1.52
C PHE A 50 14.18 -7.59 -1.83
N CYS A 51 15.01 -7.30 -0.82
CA CYS A 51 16.34 -6.69 -1.00
C CYS A 51 17.44 -7.70 -1.32
N THR A 52 17.10 -8.96 -1.58
CA THR A 52 18.00 -10.12 -1.50
C THR A 52 19.08 -10.26 -2.59
N LYS A 53 19.42 -9.20 -3.32
CA LYS A 53 20.68 -9.19 -4.09
C LYS A 53 21.84 -8.82 -3.18
N LYS A 54 22.34 -9.83 -2.45
CA LYS A 54 23.74 -9.81 -2.01
C LYS A 54 24.60 -9.78 -3.26
N HIS A 55 24.99 -8.60 -3.68
CA HIS A 55 26.06 -8.44 -4.65
C HIS A 55 27.33 -8.93 -3.97
N ASP A 56 27.91 -10.04 -4.45
CA ASP A 56 29.27 -10.53 -4.10
C ASP A 56 30.36 -9.57 -4.59
N VAL A 57 30.03 -8.29 -4.81
CA VAL A 57 30.98 -7.27 -5.21
C VAL A 57 31.66 -6.82 -3.93
N ASP A 58 32.98 -6.97 -3.88
CA ASP A 58 33.87 -6.41 -2.86
C ASP A 58 33.80 -4.87 -2.88
N LEU A 59 32.65 -4.32 -2.51
CA LEU A 59 32.45 -2.89 -2.35
C LEU A 59 33.16 -2.45 -1.07
N PRO A 60 33.77 -1.24 -1.08
CA PRO A 60 34.41 -0.71 0.11
C PRO A 60 33.41 -0.69 1.26
N THR A 61 33.67 -1.48 2.29
CA THR A 61 32.80 -1.62 3.48
C THR A 61 32.72 -0.33 4.30
N ASN A 62 33.62 0.61 4.06
CA ASN A 62 33.71 1.86 4.81
C ASN A 62 33.47 3.05 3.88
N LEU A 63 32.24 3.55 3.87
CA LEU A 63 31.99 4.91 3.40
C LEU A 63 32.58 5.92 4.39
N ASP A 64 33.06 7.06 3.90
CA ASP A 64 33.42 8.15 4.79
C ASP A 64 32.16 8.67 5.51
N SER A 65 32.31 9.09 6.76
CA SER A 65 31.20 9.52 7.63
C SER A 65 30.36 10.64 7.01
N LYS A 66 30.97 11.48 6.17
CA LYS A 66 30.29 12.57 5.46
C LYS A 66 29.43 12.06 4.31
N THR A 67 29.87 11.06 3.55
CA THR A 67 29.04 10.40 2.53
C THR A 67 27.89 9.64 3.18
N GLN A 68 28.15 8.88 4.24
CA GLN A 68 27.12 8.18 5.01
C GLN A 68 26.05 9.16 5.52
N ALA A 69 26.44 10.26 6.17
CA ALA A 69 25.51 11.27 6.66
C ALA A 69 24.63 11.88 5.55
N ARG A 70 25.17 12.04 4.34
CA ARG A 70 24.41 12.55 3.19
C ARG A 70 23.43 11.52 2.64
N LEU A 71 23.79 10.24 2.60
CA LEU A 71 22.89 9.16 2.22
C LEU A 71 21.74 9.02 3.22
N THR A 72 22.03 9.08 4.53
CA THR A 72 21.00 9.10 5.57
C THR A 72 20.09 10.32 5.44
N HIS A 73 20.63 11.49 5.10
CA HIS A 73 19.83 12.69 4.88
C HIS A 73 18.83 12.54 3.71
N ILE A 74 19.19 11.82 2.64
CA ILE A 74 18.29 11.54 1.50
C ILE A 74 17.03 10.76 1.93
N LEU A 75 17.11 10.02 3.04
CA LEU A 75 16.02 9.21 3.56
C LEU A 75 15.21 9.93 4.65
N SER A 76 15.69 11.10 5.09
CA SER A 76 15.00 11.86 6.14
C SER A 76 13.61 12.28 5.68
N SER A 77 12.64 12.21 6.61
CA SER A 77 11.27 12.67 6.37
C SER A 77 11.22 14.11 5.85
N ASP A 78 12.08 14.99 6.35
CA ASP A 78 12.21 16.38 5.87
C ASP A 78 12.61 16.46 4.38
N HIS A 79 13.56 15.64 3.94
CA HIS A 79 13.94 15.59 2.53
C HIS A 79 12.82 15.05 1.65
N VAL A 80 12.12 13.98 2.07
CA VAL A 80 10.97 13.44 1.34
C VAL A 80 9.84 14.48 1.24
N CYS A 81 9.54 15.18 2.33
CA CYS A 81 8.57 16.29 2.35
C CYS A 81 8.98 17.42 1.39
N LYS A 82 10.27 17.78 1.33
CA LYS A 82 10.78 18.80 0.40
C LYS A 82 10.64 18.37 -1.05
N LEU A 83 10.89 17.09 -1.36
CA LEU A 83 10.68 16.53 -2.68
C LEU A 83 9.21 16.59 -3.10
N LEU A 84 8.30 16.15 -2.23
CA LEU A 84 6.84 16.18 -2.46
C LEU A 84 6.33 17.60 -2.67
N LYS A 85 6.73 18.54 -1.80
CA LYS A 85 6.36 19.96 -1.93
C LYS A 85 6.85 20.61 -3.23
N ALA A 86 7.96 20.13 -3.78
CA ALA A 86 8.51 20.63 -5.04
C ALA A 86 7.90 19.96 -6.28
N ALA A 87 7.16 18.86 -6.10
CA ALA A 87 6.42 18.18 -7.16
C ALA A 87 5.06 18.85 -7.38
N ASP A 88 5.12 20.11 -7.80
CA ASP A 88 4.01 21.02 -8.06
C ASP A 88 3.21 20.72 -9.33
N CYS A 89 3.62 19.72 -10.11
CA CYS A 89 2.95 19.34 -11.35
C CYS A 89 2.91 17.81 -11.53
N PRO A 90 1.96 17.29 -12.33
CA PRO A 90 1.77 15.84 -12.52
C PRO A 90 3.02 15.11 -12.99
N SER A 91 3.80 15.71 -13.90
CA SER A 91 5.03 15.10 -14.40
C SER A 91 6.05 14.83 -13.30
N LYS A 92 6.27 15.78 -12.38
CA LYS A 92 7.19 15.58 -11.24
C LYS A 92 6.64 14.55 -10.24
N LEU A 93 5.33 14.54 -10.00
CA LEU A 93 4.68 13.55 -9.14
C LEU A 93 4.82 12.13 -9.71
N ILE A 94 4.71 11.95 -11.02
CA ILE A 94 4.94 10.65 -11.69
C ILE A 94 6.39 10.18 -11.51
N SER A 95 7.37 11.09 -11.60
CA SER A 95 8.78 10.76 -11.30
C SER A 95 8.96 10.33 -9.85
N LEU A 96 8.32 11.01 -8.90
CA LEU A 96 8.31 10.60 -7.48
C LEU A 96 7.65 9.25 -7.25
N ALA A 97 6.52 8.99 -7.91
CA ALA A 97 5.79 7.72 -7.82
C ALA A 97 6.63 6.54 -8.33
N THR A 98 7.66 6.81 -9.14
CA THR A 98 8.64 5.82 -9.59
C THR A 98 9.82 5.71 -8.61
N TYR A 99 10.27 6.84 -8.06
CA TYR A 99 11.41 6.93 -7.15
C TYR A 99 11.12 6.35 -5.75
N LEU A 100 10.03 6.76 -5.09
CA LEU A 100 9.78 6.45 -3.67
C LEU A 100 9.63 4.95 -3.38
N PRO A 101 8.92 4.14 -4.21
CA PRO A 101 8.90 2.70 -4.01
C PRO A 101 10.30 2.07 -4.14
N ARG A 102 11.13 2.57 -5.06
CA ARG A 102 12.52 2.09 -5.22
C ARG A 102 13.42 2.53 -4.06
N LEU A 103 13.18 3.71 -3.49
CA LEU A 103 13.84 4.15 -2.27
C LEU A 103 13.57 3.17 -1.11
N CYS A 104 12.30 2.79 -0.94
CA CYS A 104 11.86 1.84 0.08
C CYS A 104 12.45 0.43 -0.10
N LEU A 105 12.55 -0.04 -1.35
CA LEU A 105 13.24 -1.29 -1.66
C LEU A 105 14.75 -1.23 -1.44
N SER A 106 15.35 -0.05 -1.51
CA SER A 106 16.80 0.08 -1.29
C SER A 106 17.11 0.25 0.20
N TRP A 107 16.11 0.64 1.00
CA TRP A 107 16.18 0.87 2.45
C TRP A 107 14.91 0.44 3.18
N PRO A 108 14.74 -0.87 3.42
CA PRO A 108 13.62 -1.41 4.19
C PRO A 108 13.44 -0.73 5.55
N SER A 109 14.54 -0.53 6.30
CA SER A 109 14.48 0.04 7.65
C SER A 109 13.94 1.47 7.73
N GLN A 110 13.86 2.17 6.58
CA GLN A 110 13.38 3.55 6.50
C GLN A 110 11.99 3.67 5.89
N VAL A 111 11.34 2.56 5.53
CA VAL A 111 10.03 2.57 4.86
C VAL A 111 9.01 3.35 5.67
N CYS A 112 8.88 3.10 6.98
CA CYS A 112 7.93 3.82 7.84
C CYS A 112 8.17 5.33 7.78
N ASN A 113 9.43 5.78 7.88
CA ASN A 113 9.76 7.21 7.82
C ASN A 113 9.38 7.84 6.48
N VAL A 114 9.55 7.11 5.38
CA VAL A 114 9.16 7.56 4.03
C VAL A 114 7.64 7.60 3.90
N LEU A 115 6.93 6.55 4.36
CA LEU A 115 5.47 6.48 4.32
C LEU A 115 4.83 7.58 5.17
N ASP A 116 5.34 7.83 6.38
CA ASP A 116 4.87 8.91 7.26
C ASP A 116 5.08 10.28 6.61
N ALA A 117 6.24 10.51 6.01
CA ALA A 117 6.53 11.75 5.30
C ALA A 117 5.56 11.99 4.13
N VAL A 118 5.21 10.91 3.40
CA VAL A 118 4.26 10.95 2.29
C VAL A 118 2.85 11.18 2.80
N ALA A 119 2.41 10.45 3.82
CA ALA A 119 1.08 10.58 4.41
C ALA A 119 0.82 12.01 4.95
N ILE A 120 1.80 12.57 5.68
CA ILE A 120 1.74 13.96 6.18
C ILE A 120 1.68 14.98 5.03
N SER A 121 2.31 14.67 3.90
CA SER A 121 2.41 15.57 2.74
C SER A 121 1.32 15.35 1.69
N ASP A 122 0.46 14.34 1.81
CA ASP A 122 -0.46 13.89 0.75
C ASP A 122 -1.61 14.87 0.42
N ALA A 123 -1.55 16.09 0.97
CA ALA A 123 -2.31 17.24 0.46
C ALA A 123 -2.16 17.44 -1.06
N THR A 124 -1.13 16.86 -1.69
CA THR A 124 -0.89 16.92 -3.14
C THR A 124 -1.64 15.84 -3.95
N GLY A 125 -2.37 14.91 -3.31
CA GLY A 125 -3.04 13.80 -4.00
C GLY A 125 -2.06 12.78 -4.61
N PHE A 126 -0.89 12.62 -3.99
CA PHE A 126 0.16 11.72 -4.46
C PHE A 126 -0.29 10.26 -4.38
N ALA A 127 -0.96 9.83 -3.32
CA ALA A 127 -1.45 8.45 -3.20
C ALA A 127 -2.44 8.10 -4.33
N ARG A 128 -3.35 9.03 -4.66
CA ARG A 128 -4.28 8.87 -5.79
C ARG A 128 -3.54 8.77 -7.11
N LEU A 129 -2.58 9.66 -7.37
CA LEU A 129 -1.79 9.65 -8.59
C LEU A 129 -0.96 8.37 -8.71
N LEU A 130 -0.34 7.91 -7.62
CA LEU A 130 0.38 6.65 -7.56
C LEU A 130 -0.54 5.48 -7.93
N TYR A 131 -1.75 5.43 -7.39
CA TYR A 131 -2.72 4.40 -7.76
C TYR A 131 -3.06 4.44 -9.25
N VAL A 132 -3.54 5.59 -9.72
CA VAL A 132 -4.03 5.74 -11.10
C VAL A 132 -2.92 5.43 -12.11
N GLU A 133 -1.76 6.08 -11.96
CA GLU A 133 -0.69 6.04 -12.97
C GLU A 133 0.20 4.80 -12.88
N LYS A 134 0.32 4.19 -11.69
CA LYS A 134 1.33 3.14 -11.46
C LYS A 134 0.77 1.81 -11.02
N VAL A 135 -0.37 1.76 -10.32
CA VAL A 135 -0.91 0.53 -9.69
C VAL A 135 -2.11 -0.04 -10.43
N SER A 136 -3.06 0.81 -10.81
CA SER A 136 -4.36 0.40 -11.36
C SER A 136 -4.21 -0.46 -12.60
N ASP A 137 -3.27 -0.09 -13.48
CA ASP A 137 -2.99 -0.76 -14.76
C ASP A 137 -1.85 -1.77 -14.73
N MET A 138 -1.37 -2.14 -13.54
CA MET A 138 -0.36 -3.18 -13.44
C MET A 138 -0.87 -4.53 -13.98
N PRO A 139 0.02 -5.34 -14.60
CA PRO A 139 -0.33 -6.68 -15.03
C PRO A 139 -0.64 -7.63 -13.85
N LEU A 140 -0.24 -7.25 -12.63
CA LEU A 140 -0.52 -8.01 -11.41
C LEU A 140 -2.03 -8.09 -11.15
N GLY A 141 -2.55 -9.29 -10.95
CA GLY A 141 -3.98 -9.59 -10.76
C GLY A 141 -4.81 -9.65 -12.04
N ARG A 142 -4.22 -9.43 -13.24
CA ARG A 142 -4.97 -9.45 -14.52
C ARG A 142 -4.70 -10.68 -15.39
N THR A 143 -3.44 -11.14 -15.44
CA THR A 143 -2.98 -12.15 -16.43
C THR A 143 -2.51 -13.47 -15.81
N PHE A 144 -2.53 -13.54 -14.48
CA PHE A 144 -1.87 -14.58 -13.68
C PHE A 144 -2.27 -16.02 -14.01
N ILE A 145 -3.53 -16.27 -14.36
CA ILE A 145 -4.08 -17.63 -14.52
C ILE A 145 -3.36 -18.46 -15.60
N LYS A 146 -2.73 -17.81 -16.60
CA LYS A 146 -2.22 -18.52 -17.78
C LYS A 146 -0.74 -18.93 -17.69
N ASN A 147 0.09 -18.28 -16.86
CA ASN A 147 1.52 -18.65 -16.76
C ASN A 147 2.18 -18.10 -15.47
N PRO A 148 2.22 -18.88 -14.39
CA PRO A 148 2.83 -18.45 -13.13
C PRO A 148 4.36 -18.38 -13.17
N VAL A 149 5.02 -19.04 -14.13
CA VAL A 149 6.48 -18.92 -14.31
C VAL A 149 6.85 -17.52 -14.82
N LYS A 150 6.02 -16.94 -15.69
CA LYS A 150 6.16 -15.54 -16.11
C LYS A 150 5.96 -14.55 -14.96
N LEU A 151 5.20 -14.94 -13.92
CA LEU A 151 5.02 -14.12 -12.73
C LEU A 151 6.32 -13.94 -11.97
N ILE A 152 6.98 -15.05 -11.67
CA ILE A 152 8.17 -15.08 -10.84
C ILE A 152 9.39 -14.56 -11.62
N GLY A 153 9.44 -14.80 -12.94
CA GLY A 153 10.59 -14.48 -13.78
C GLY A 153 10.51 -13.18 -14.60
N SER A 154 9.32 -12.68 -14.97
CA SER A 154 9.20 -11.58 -15.96
C SER A 154 8.45 -10.33 -15.48
N LEU A 155 7.64 -10.45 -14.42
CA LEU A 155 7.06 -9.27 -13.80
C LEU A 155 8.16 -8.53 -13.05
N THR A 156 8.46 -7.32 -13.52
CA THR A 156 9.54 -6.51 -12.95
C THR A 156 9.26 -6.31 -11.47
N PHE A 157 10.28 -6.59 -10.65
CA PHE A 157 10.39 -6.24 -9.23
C PHE A 157 9.76 -4.88 -8.88
N GLU A 158 9.87 -3.95 -9.82
CA GLU A 158 9.25 -2.63 -9.78
C GLU A 158 7.73 -2.61 -9.59
N HIS A 159 6.97 -3.54 -10.19
CA HIS A 159 5.51 -3.60 -9.99
C HIS A 159 5.17 -4.00 -8.56
N TRP A 160 5.86 -5.00 -8.01
CA TRP A 160 5.67 -5.43 -6.62
C TRP A 160 5.97 -4.31 -5.64
N ALA A 161 7.07 -3.59 -5.85
CA ALA A 161 7.44 -2.46 -5.02
C ALA A 161 6.37 -1.37 -4.96
N ARG A 162 5.86 -0.97 -6.13
CA ARG A 162 4.82 0.05 -6.24
C ARG A 162 3.51 -0.43 -5.61
N LEU A 163 3.13 -1.69 -5.79
CA LEU A 163 1.95 -2.28 -5.17
C LEU A 163 2.05 -2.28 -3.65
N LEU A 164 3.17 -2.76 -3.11
CA LEU A 164 3.42 -2.82 -1.66
C LEU A 164 3.47 -1.43 -1.05
N PHE A 165 4.22 -0.53 -1.69
CA PHE A 165 4.33 0.86 -1.24
C PHE A 165 2.96 1.53 -1.21
N PHE A 166 2.15 1.37 -2.27
CA PHE A 166 0.80 1.91 -2.30
C PHE A 166 -0.10 1.27 -1.24
N THR A 167 -0.04 -0.05 -1.06
CA THR A 167 -0.86 -0.76 -0.08
C THR A 167 -0.55 -0.28 1.35
N ASP A 168 0.73 -0.16 1.69
CA ASP A 168 1.16 0.30 3.00
C ASP A 168 0.80 1.78 3.24
N LEU A 169 1.02 2.63 2.23
CA LEU A 169 0.61 4.04 2.28
C LEU A 169 -0.90 4.18 2.44
N PHE A 170 -1.67 3.39 1.69
CA PHE A 170 -3.13 3.45 1.75
C PHE A 170 -3.63 3.02 3.11
N ILE A 171 -3.08 1.96 3.71
CA ILE A 171 -3.39 1.56 5.09
C ILE A 171 -3.07 2.68 6.08
N LEU A 172 -1.88 3.28 5.97
CA LEU A 172 -1.47 4.36 6.86
C LEU A 172 -2.42 5.56 6.77
N LEU A 173 -2.78 5.98 5.56
CA LEU A 173 -3.75 7.05 5.35
C LEU A 173 -5.12 6.71 5.95
N ASN A 174 -5.60 5.47 5.76
CA ASN A 174 -6.87 5.01 6.32
C ASN A 174 -6.89 5.00 7.85
N GLN A 175 -5.76 4.71 8.50
CA GLN A 175 -5.66 4.76 9.95
C GLN A 175 -5.69 6.19 10.51
N GLN A 176 -5.37 7.20 9.68
CA GLN A 176 -5.34 8.60 10.06
C GLN A 176 -6.66 9.33 9.73
N MET A 177 -7.46 8.80 8.80
CA MET A 177 -8.73 9.38 8.39
C MET A 177 -9.85 8.97 9.35
N ASN A 178 -10.72 9.93 9.69
CA ASN A 178 -12.02 9.62 10.29
C ASN A 178 -13.04 9.19 9.22
N ASP A 179 -14.19 8.67 9.63
CA ASP A 179 -15.24 8.19 8.70
C ASP A 179 -15.69 9.28 7.71
N ARG A 180 -15.78 10.55 8.14
CA ARG A 180 -16.23 11.65 7.27
C ARG A 180 -15.21 11.96 6.17
N GLU A 181 -13.93 11.97 6.53
CA GLU A 181 -12.80 12.16 5.58
C GLU A 181 -12.69 10.99 4.61
N PHE A 182 -12.97 9.77 5.09
CA PHE A 182 -12.93 8.56 4.28
C PHE A 182 -14.06 8.52 3.24
N TYR A 183 -15.31 8.77 3.63
CA TYR A 183 -16.46 8.74 2.72
C TYR A 183 -16.63 10.04 1.91
N GLY A 184 -15.84 11.08 2.22
CA GLY A 184 -15.93 12.38 1.54
C GLY A 184 -17.28 13.06 1.74
N THR A 185 -17.93 12.82 2.89
CA THR A 185 -19.22 13.42 3.26
C THR A 185 -19.07 14.81 3.90
N THR A 186 -17.86 15.36 3.90
CA THR A 186 -17.57 16.72 4.34
C THR A 186 -18.40 17.72 3.53
N SER A 187 -19.38 18.31 4.20
CA SER A 187 -20.20 19.42 3.71
C SER A 187 -19.31 20.52 3.11
N GLU A 188 -19.74 21.10 1.99
CA GLU A 188 -19.07 22.19 1.24
C GLU A 188 -18.71 23.42 2.10
N SER A 189 -19.22 23.49 3.33
CA SER A 189 -19.00 24.58 4.28
C SER A 189 -17.73 24.46 5.14
N GLN A 190 -17.03 23.32 5.15
CA GLN A 190 -15.78 23.17 5.90
C GLN A 190 -14.55 23.46 5.02
N PRO A 191 -13.62 24.32 5.48
CA PRO A 191 -12.41 24.62 4.74
C PRO A 191 -11.56 23.35 4.60
N GLU A 192 -11.52 22.82 3.38
CA GLU A 192 -10.63 21.78 2.84
C GLU A 192 -9.92 20.94 3.92
N SER A 193 -10.59 19.90 4.44
CA SER A 193 -9.87 18.86 5.18
C SER A 193 -8.83 18.26 4.25
N LYS A 194 -7.55 18.45 4.58
CA LYS A 194 -6.41 18.07 3.74
C LYS A 194 -6.30 16.56 3.49
N LEU A 195 -6.97 15.75 4.31
CA LEU A 195 -7.00 14.30 4.19
C LEU A 195 -8.37 13.89 3.68
N ARG A 196 -8.40 13.32 2.47
CA ARG A 196 -9.57 12.66 1.88
C ARG A 196 -9.11 11.31 1.38
N ASN A 197 -10.02 10.33 1.35
CA ASN A 197 -9.72 9.04 0.76
C ASN A 197 -9.14 9.23 -0.66
N PRO A 198 -7.92 8.73 -0.93
CA PRO A 198 -7.28 8.93 -2.23
C PRO A 198 -7.97 8.15 -3.35
N LEU A 199 -8.80 7.16 -3.02
CA LEU A 199 -9.54 6.36 -3.99
C LEU A 199 -11.04 6.65 -3.91
N ASP A 200 -11.68 6.81 -5.05
CA ASP A 200 -13.15 6.72 -5.09
C ASP A 200 -13.62 5.28 -4.85
N ILE A 201 -14.92 5.10 -4.61
CA ILE A 201 -15.50 3.78 -4.29
C ILE A 201 -15.23 2.75 -5.39
N ASN A 202 -15.30 3.15 -6.66
CA ASN A 202 -15.08 2.24 -7.80
C ASN A 202 -13.60 1.85 -7.92
N GLN A 203 -12.71 2.81 -7.72
CA GLN A 203 -11.27 2.60 -7.66
C GLN A 203 -10.90 1.67 -6.51
N LEU A 204 -11.49 1.87 -5.33
CA LEU A 204 -11.27 1.03 -4.16
C LEU A 204 -11.76 -0.41 -4.39
N GLN A 205 -12.96 -0.59 -4.95
CA GLN A 205 -13.46 -1.91 -5.34
C GLN A 205 -12.52 -2.60 -6.35
N THR A 206 -12.04 -1.85 -7.34
CA THR A 206 -11.10 -2.35 -8.35
C THR A 206 -9.78 -2.78 -7.70
N PHE A 207 -9.25 -1.96 -6.80
CA PHE A 207 -8.01 -2.26 -6.07
C PHE A 207 -8.15 -3.49 -5.18
N LEU A 208 -9.24 -3.61 -4.42
CA LEU A 208 -9.50 -4.78 -3.56
C LEU A 208 -9.65 -6.05 -4.39
N LYS A 209 -10.38 -5.99 -5.51
CA LYS A 209 -10.48 -7.10 -6.47
C LYS A 209 -9.10 -7.52 -6.99
N GLN A 210 -8.26 -6.54 -7.36
CA GLN A 210 -6.90 -6.78 -7.81
C GLN A 210 -6.06 -7.46 -6.72
N LEU A 211 -6.09 -6.96 -5.48
CA LEU A 211 -5.40 -7.56 -4.33
C LEU A 211 -5.87 -9.00 -4.06
N CYS A 212 -7.18 -9.25 -4.02
CA CYS A 212 -7.73 -10.60 -3.83
C CYS A 212 -7.25 -11.56 -4.92
N THR A 213 -7.22 -11.10 -6.18
CA THR A 213 -6.75 -11.92 -7.30
C THR A 213 -5.26 -12.25 -7.14
N ILE A 214 -4.44 -11.25 -6.81
CA ILE A 214 -3.01 -11.43 -6.56
C ILE A 214 -2.76 -12.43 -5.42
N ILE A 215 -3.47 -12.28 -4.29
CA ILE A 215 -3.34 -13.17 -3.14
C ILE A 215 -3.73 -14.60 -3.52
N TYR A 216 -4.86 -14.76 -4.20
CA TYR A 216 -5.33 -16.06 -4.68
C TYR A 216 -4.30 -16.74 -5.57
N ASP A 217 -3.69 -15.99 -6.48
CA ASP A 217 -2.70 -16.55 -7.37
C ASP A 217 -1.39 -16.89 -6.65
N LEU A 218 -0.98 -16.06 -5.67
CA LEU A 218 0.19 -16.32 -4.83
C LEU A 218 0.01 -17.56 -3.95
N ASP A 219 -1.19 -17.81 -3.41
CA ASP A 219 -1.50 -19.01 -2.62
C ASP A 219 -1.33 -20.31 -3.43
N ARG A 220 -1.37 -20.23 -4.76
CA ARG A 220 -1.15 -21.38 -5.65
C ARG A 220 0.32 -21.52 -6.05
N VAL A 221 1.16 -20.50 -5.81
CA VAL A 221 2.60 -20.55 -6.11
C VAL A 221 3.33 -21.71 -5.41
N PRO A 222 3.02 -22.14 -4.17
CA PRO A 222 3.65 -23.31 -3.55
C PRO A 222 3.53 -24.59 -4.41
N GLU A 223 2.40 -24.77 -5.10
CA GLU A 223 2.17 -25.89 -6.03
C GLU A 223 3.05 -25.78 -7.29
N ILE A 224 3.43 -24.56 -7.66
CA ILE A 224 4.20 -24.22 -8.88
C ILE A 224 5.71 -24.16 -8.60
N GLY A 225 6.09 -23.73 -7.39
CA GLY A 225 7.46 -23.47 -6.94
C GLY A 225 8.31 -24.71 -6.73
N ALA A 226 7.70 -25.89 -6.60
CA ALA A 226 8.42 -27.18 -6.62
C ALA A 226 9.22 -27.41 -7.92
N HIS A 227 8.91 -26.65 -8.99
CA HIS A 227 9.53 -26.80 -10.31
C HIS A 227 10.24 -25.54 -10.83
N ALA A 228 10.25 -24.43 -10.08
CA ALA A 228 10.89 -23.20 -10.54
C ALA A 228 12.40 -23.23 -10.25
N PRO A 229 13.27 -22.89 -11.24
CA PRO A 229 14.71 -22.82 -11.01
C PRO A 229 15.00 -21.73 -9.96
N VAL A 230 15.78 -22.09 -8.94
CA VAL A 230 16.24 -21.19 -7.87
C VAL A 230 17.15 -20.13 -8.49
N THR A 231 16.59 -19.03 -8.95
CA THR A 231 17.37 -17.85 -9.39
C THR A 231 17.73 -16.99 -8.18
N LYS A 232 18.92 -16.39 -8.22
CA LYS A 232 19.50 -15.58 -7.13
C LYS A 232 18.57 -14.41 -6.77
N GLY A 233 18.20 -14.33 -5.49
CA GLY A 233 17.22 -13.40 -4.94
C GLY A 233 15.88 -14.09 -4.68
N LYS A 234 15.81 -14.92 -3.63
CA LYS A 234 14.61 -15.71 -3.33
C LYS A 234 13.63 -14.83 -2.58
N ILE A 235 12.70 -14.20 -3.30
CA ILE A 235 11.51 -13.58 -2.69
C ILE A 235 10.81 -14.66 -1.87
N ASP A 236 10.56 -14.40 -0.59
CA ASP A 236 9.71 -15.25 0.23
C ASP A 236 8.24 -14.99 -0.14
N TRP A 237 7.75 -15.75 -1.11
CA TRP A 237 6.37 -15.65 -1.57
C TRP A 237 5.36 -15.96 -0.47
N THR A 238 5.70 -16.81 0.50
CA THR A 238 4.80 -17.12 1.62
C THR A 238 4.64 -15.90 2.51
N ARG A 239 5.74 -15.23 2.87
CA ARG A 239 5.68 -14.00 3.66
C ARG A 239 4.98 -12.86 2.90
N LEU A 240 5.21 -12.75 1.58
CA LEU A 240 4.50 -11.77 0.74
C LEU A 240 3.00 -11.99 0.75
N THR A 241 2.58 -13.24 0.60
CA THR A 241 1.17 -13.60 0.61
C THR A 241 0.55 -13.29 1.97
N ALA A 242 1.20 -13.68 3.07
CA ALA A 242 0.75 -13.37 4.42
C ALA A 242 0.62 -11.86 4.66
N ARG A 243 1.60 -11.06 4.19
CA ARG A 243 1.56 -9.60 4.28
C ARG A 243 0.37 -9.02 3.53
N LEU A 244 0.18 -9.39 2.26
CA LEU A 244 -0.93 -8.89 1.45
C LEU A 244 -2.29 -9.30 2.02
N LYS A 245 -2.40 -10.51 2.58
CA LYS A 245 -3.60 -10.96 3.32
C LYS A 245 -3.86 -10.07 4.53
N GLY A 246 -2.85 -9.80 5.35
CA GLY A 246 -2.95 -8.89 6.49
C GLY A 246 -3.39 -7.49 6.07
N SER A 247 -2.79 -6.96 4.99
CA SER A 247 -3.16 -5.68 4.40
C SER A 247 -4.62 -5.65 3.94
N LEU A 248 -5.07 -6.68 3.22
CA LEU A 248 -6.46 -6.81 2.77
C LEU A 248 -7.44 -6.81 3.96
N VAL A 249 -7.13 -7.55 5.03
CA VAL A 249 -7.96 -7.57 6.24
C VAL A 249 -8.08 -6.18 6.87
N VAL A 250 -6.99 -5.43 6.95
CA VAL A 250 -7.00 -4.05 7.47
C VAL A 250 -7.88 -3.16 6.60
N LEU A 251 -7.74 -3.23 5.28
CA LEU A 251 -8.54 -2.43 4.35
C LEU A 251 -10.04 -2.78 4.40
N LEU A 252 -10.36 -4.07 4.49
CA LEU A 252 -11.74 -4.51 4.67
C LEU A 252 -12.29 -4.00 6.01
N ARG A 253 -11.50 -3.99 7.09
CA ARG A 253 -11.94 -3.42 8.37
C ARG A 253 -12.27 -1.94 8.27
N CYS A 254 -11.41 -1.15 7.62
CA CYS A 254 -11.65 0.28 7.41
C CYS A 254 -12.95 0.54 6.64
N LEU A 255 -13.30 -0.33 5.69
CA LEU A 255 -14.56 -0.25 4.96
C LEU A 255 -15.81 -0.58 5.78
N HIS A 256 -15.67 -1.39 6.83
CA HIS A 256 -16.78 -1.90 7.64
C HIS A 256 -17.00 -1.14 8.95
N GLN A 257 -16.13 -0.20 9.32
CA GLN A 257 -16.35 0.60 10.52
C GLN A 257 -17.65 1.40 10.31
N PRO A 258 -18.72 1.10 11.08
CA PRO A 258 -19.95 1.87 10.97
C PRO A 258 -19.62 3.31 11.33
N PRO A 259 -20.14 4.31 10.59
CA PRO A 259 -19.87 5.69 10.90
C PRO A 259 -20.19 5.93 12.37
N GLU A 260 -19.22 6.36 13.17
CA GLU A 260 -19.47 6.67 14.57
C GLU A 260 -20.56 7.76 14.61
N VAL A 261 -21.79 7.34 14.88
CA VAL A 261 -22.92 8.25 15.07
C VAL A 261 -22.62 8.93 16.39
N SER A 262 -21.92 10.05 16.32
CA SER A 262 -21.68 10.91 17.47
C SER A 262 -23.02 11.22 18.13
N GLU A 263 -23.28 10.60 19.28
CA GLU A 263 -24.49 10.82 20.08
C GLU A 263 -24.61 12.27 20.60
N SER A 264 -23.65 13.14 20.28
CA SER A 264 -23.62 14.56 20.65
C SER A 264 -24.68 15.43 19.95
N GLY A 265 -25.57 14.85 19.15
CA GLY A 265 -26.62 15.54 18.41
C GLY A 265 -28.02 15.00 18.66
N LYS A 266 -28.38 14.66 19.91
CA LYS A 266 -29.80 14.57 20.28
C LYS A 266 -30.36 15.99 20.44
N GLU A 267 -30.42 16.73 19.35
CA GLU A 267 -31.40 17.81 19.24
C GLU A 267 -32.77 17.16 19.03
N THR A 268 -33.69 17.48 19.92
CA THR A 268 -35.09 17.06 19.92
C THR A 268 -35.75 17.53 18.62
N ILE A 269 -35.68 16.74 17.55
CA ILE A 269 -36.45 16.99 16.34
C ILE A 269 -37.81 16.34 16.53
N GLN A 270 -38.82 17.21 16.52
CA GLN A 270 -40.23 16.90 16.64
C GLN A 270 -40.70 16.22 15.35
N ASP A 271 -41.33 15.05 15.48
CA ASP A 271 -41.88 14.22 14.40
C ASP A 271 -42.88 15.01 13.55
N ASP A 272 -42.62 15.09 12.25
CA ASP A 272 -43.66 15.24 11.24
C ASP A 272 -43.24 14.61 9.89
N SER A 273 -44.02 13.60 9.49
CA SER A 273 -44.35 13.13 8.14
C SER A 273 -43.33 12.34 7.28
N ASP A 274 -43.75 11.09 7.01
CA ASP A 274 -43.84 10.38 5.73
C ASP A 274 -42.87 10.74 4.60
N THR A 275 -41.85 9.91 4.39
CA THR A 275 -41.34 9.59 3.04
C THR A 275 -40.68 8.21 3.03
N ASP A 276 -41.35 7.28 2.37
CA ASP A 276 -40.84 5.96 2.00
C ASP A 276 -39.97 6.02 0.73
N ASP A 277 -39.11 5.01 0.61
CA ASP A 277 -38.42 4.54 -0.60
C ASP A 277 -37.19 5.30 -1.13
N ALA A 278 -36.03 5.08 -0.48
CA ALA A 278 -34.72 5.00 -1.17
C ALA A 278 -33.54 4.51 -0.27
N GLN A 279 -33.62 3.32 0.34
CA GLN A 279 -32.43 2.68 0.96
C GLN A 279 -32.40 1.16 0.70
N SER A 280 -32.34 0.77 -0.57
CA SER A 280 -32.07 -0.63 -0.94
C SER A 280 -30.66 -0.73 -1.51
N GLY A 281 -29.68 -1.03 -0.64
CA GLY A 281 -28.30 -1.26 -1.08
C GLY A 281 -27.22 -1.21 0.01
N MET A 282 -27.54 -0.77 1.22
CA MET A 282 -26.60 -0.80 2.36
C MET A 282 -26.97 -1.92 3.31
N MET A 283 -25.98 -2.69 3.77
CA MET A 283 -26.16 -3.74 4.78
C MET A 283 -26.87 -3.16 6.01
N SER A 284 -27.81 -3.91 6.57
CA SER A 284 -28.54 -3.48 7.76
C SER A 284 -27.61 -3.41 8.98
N LYS A 285 -27.94 -2.53 9.92
CA LYS A 285 -27.15 -2.31 11.14
C LYS A 285 -27.03 -3.59 11.99
N GLU A 286 -28.07 -4.43 11.97
CA GLU A 286 -28.10 -5.76 12.59
C GLU A 286 -27.14 -6.76 11.91
N GLU A 287 -27.06 -6.79 10.58
CA GLU A 287 -26.12 -7.66 9.84
C GLU A 287 -24.65 -7.27 10.12
N VAL A 288 -24.37 -5.98 10.22
CA VAL A 288 -23.03 -5.45 10.56
C VAL A 288 -22.66 -5.78 12.01
N ALA A 289 -23.61 -5.70 12.95
CA ALA A 289 -23.39 -6.02 14.37
C ALA A 289 -23.07 -7.52 14.59
N VAL A 290 -23.69 -8.41 13.83
CA VAL A 290 -23.42 -9.87 13.86
C VAL A 290 -22.03 -10.19 13.31
N LEU A 291 -21.57 -9.49 12.26
CA LEU A 291 -20.21 -9.63 11.73
C LEU A 291 -19.13 -9.10 12.68
N LEU A 292 -19.42 -8.02 13.42
CA LEU A 292 -18.51 -7.44 14.41
C LEU A 292 -18.32 -8.30 15.67
N GLU A 293 -19.38 -8.93 16.19
CA GLU A 293 -19.27 -9.89 17.30
C GLU A 293 -18.43 -11.12 16.91
N ARG A 294 -18.53 -11.57 15.65
CA ARG A 294 -17.72 -12.69 15.13
C ARG A 294 -16.26 -12.31 14.88
N ALA A 295 -15.96 -11.07 14.52
CA ALA A 295 -14.60 -10.57 14.27
C ALA A 295 -13.78 -10.24 15.54
N LYS A 296 -14.38 -10.25 16.74
CA LYS A 296 -13.66 -10.08 18.02
C LYS A 296 -12.90 -11.34 18.47
N SER A 297 -13.41 -12.52 18.13
CA SER A 297 -12.82 -13.83 18.48
C SER A 297 -11.43 -14.13 17.83
N PRO A 298 -11.12 -13.71 16.59
CA PRO A 298 -9.85 -14.01 15.92
C PRO A 298 -8.64 -13.16 16.36
N ARG A 299 -8.84 -12.09 17.16
CA ARG A 299 -7.76 -11.18 17.59
C ARG A 299 -6.61 -11.91 18.31
N GLU A 300 -6.92 -12.98 19.06
CA GLU A 300 -5.93 -13.79 19.77
C GLU A 300 -5.31 -14.90 18.92
N LYS A 301 -5.94 -15.28 17.79
CA LYS A 301 -5.46 -16.32 16.87
C LYS A 301 -4.59 -15.78 15.73
N LEU A 302 -4.78 -14.52 15.32
CA LEU A 302 -4.06 -13.87 14.21
C LEU A 302 -2.58 -13.57 14.47
N LEU A 303 -2.11 -13.62 15.72
CA LEU A 303 -0.68 -13.57 16.06
C LEU A 303 0.03 -14.93 15.88
N GLY A 304 -0.72 -16.01 15.61
CA GLY A 304 -0.21 -17.34 15.29
C GLY A 304 -0.24 -17.60 13.79
N SER A 305 0.86 -18.11 13.25
CA SER A 305 1.23 -18.23 11.83
C SER A 305 0.36 -19.17 10.95
N ASP A 306 -0.90 -19.45 11.29
CA ASP A 306 -1.69 -20.50 10.65
C ASP A 306 -2.48 -20.02 9.40
N PRO A 307 -2.15 -20.50 8.18
CA PRO A 307 -2.83 -20.13 6.94
C PRO A 307 -4.29 -20.60 6.85
N THR A 308 -4.74 -21.56 7.68
CA THR A 308 -6.16 -21.96 7.72
C THR A 308 -7.07 -20.85 8.25
N CYS A 309 -6.53 -19.94 9.06
CA CYS A 309 -7.27 -18.80 9.61
C CYS A 309 -7.73 -17.81 8.53
N PHE A 310 -7.04 -17.71 7.38
CA PHE A 310 -7.48 -16.84 6.28
C PHE A 310 -8.73 -17.36 5.57
N HIS A 311 -8.80 -18.67 5.31
CA HIS A 311 -10.00 -19.29 4.76
C HIS A 311 -11.15 -19.28 5.76
N GLU A 312 -10.88 -19.44 7.06
CA GLU A 312 -11.87 -19.22 8.12
C GLU A 312 -12.30 -17.76 8.25
N ILE A 313 -11.41 -16.77 8.06
CA ILE A 313 -11.79 -15.34 8.06
C ILE A 313 -12.65 -15.03 6.84
N LEU A 314 -12.31 -15.57 5.67
CA LEU A 314 -13.19 -15.50 4.49
C LEU A 314 -14.52 -16.25 4.73
N ALA A 315 -14.54 -17.35 5.46
CA ALA A 315 -15.79 -18.04 5.81
C ALA A 315 -16.60 -17.29 6.90
N GLN A 316 -15.93 -16.69 7.90
CA GLN A 316 -16.54 -16.01 9.06
C GLN A 316 -16.98 -14.58 8.76
N LEU A 317 -16.36 -13.91 7.79
CA LEU A 317 -16.86 -12.67 7.17
C LEU A 317 -18.10 -12.92 6.29
N ASP A 318 -18.67 -14.13 6.33
CA ASP A 318 -19.73 -14.62 5.45
C ASP A 318 -19.38 -14.47 3.96
N LEU A 319 -18.07 -14.49 3.69
CA LEU A 319 -17.47 -14.42 2.37
C LEU A 319 -17.36 -15.80 1.73
N GLU A 320 -17.88 -16.91 2.29
CA GLU A 320 -18.05 -18.16 1.55
C GLU A 320 -19.38 -18.19 0.76
N ASP A 321 -20.47 -17.76 1.38
CA ASP A 321 -21.74 -17.52 0.67
C ASP A 321 -21.64 -16.26 -0.20
N ASN A 322 -20.87 -15.26 0.27
CA ASN A 322 -20.35 -14.20 -0.60
C ASN A 322 -19.10 -14.59 -1.40
N ILE A 323 -18.52 -15.79 -1.40
CA ILE A 323 -17.56 -16.16 -2.45
C ILE A 323 -18.37 -16.57 -3.66
N THR A 324 -19.54 -17.16 -3.45
CA THR A 324 -20.54 -17.35 -4.50
C THR A 324 -21.19 -16.02 -4.90
N LYS A 325 -21.56 -15.11 -3.97
CA LYS A 325 -22.05 -13.76 -4.35
C LYS A 325 -20.97 -12.80 -4.83
N PHE A 326 -19.72 -12.88 -4.38
CA PHE A 326 -18.56 -12.13 -4.88
C PHE A 326 -18.07 -12.73 -6.20
N ARG A 327 -18.13 -14.06 -6.40
CA ARG A 327 -18.00 -14.66 -7.74
C ARG A 327 -19.17 -14.22 -8.63
N THR A 328 -20.39 -14.14 -8.12
CA THR A 328 -21.57 -13.62 -8.84
C THR A 328 -21.45 -12.12 -9.10
N MET A 329 -20.87 -11.33 -8.20
CA MET A 329 -20.64 -9.90 -8.33
C MET A 329 -19.48 -9.62 -9.29
N LEU A 330 -18.40 -10.42 -9.23
CA LEU A 330 -17.30 -10.43 -10.19
C LEU A 330 -17.78 -10.88 -11.59
N PHE A 331 -18.77 -11.78 -11.66
CA PHE A 331 -19.41 -12.26 -12.88
C PHE A 331 -20.44 -11.25 -13.44
N LEU A 332 -21.18 -10.54 -12.59
CA LEU A 332 -22.10 -9.45 -12.95
C LEU A 332 -21.35 -8.18 -13.36
N LEU A 333 -20.19 -7.89 -12.77
CA LEU A 333 -19.27 -6.82 -13.19
C LEU A 333 -18.50 -7.16 -14.49
N HIS A 334 -18.67 -8.37 -15.03
CA HIS A 334 -18.03 -8.83 -16.28
C HIS A 334 -19.00 -8.88 -17.48
N LYS A 335 -20.28 -8.56 -17.28
CA LYS A 335 -21.29 -8.34 -18.32
C LYS A 335 -21.51 -6.85 -18.56
#